data_AF-A0A833LRI0-F1
#
_entry.id   AF-A0A833LRI0-F1
#
_cell.length_a   1.000
_cell.length_b   1.000
_cell.length_c   1.000
_cell.angle_alpha   90.00
_cell.angle_beta   90.00
_cell.angle_gamma   90.00
#
_symmetry.space_group_name_H-M   'P 1'
#
loop_
_entity.id
_entity.type
_entity.pdbx_description
1 polymer ?
#
loop_
_entity_poly.entity_id
_entity_poly.type
_entity_poly.pdbx_seq_one_letter_code
_entity_poly.pdbx_strand_id
1 'polypeptide(L)'
;MTIAEKVPTMLNPFQQICTAAYGEGHFAHIEGVEEAHEVGDTLFAFLMAELASSEGCDCREEALRRLEMAATDIHRVIDAFDQIIVI
;
A
#
# COMPACT_ATOMS: atom_id res chain seq x y z
N MET A 1 8.85 -34.51 -3.39
CA MET A 1 8.46 -33.16 -3.84
C MET A 1 8.70 -32.25 -2.65
N THR A 2 9.85 -31.58 -2.61
CA THR A 2 10.21 -30.70 -1.50
C THR A 2 9.44 -29.40 -1.69
N ILE A 3 8.52 -29.10 -0.79
CA ILE A 3 7.91 -27.77 -0.73
C ILE A 3 9.05 -26.87 -0.24
N ALA A 4 9.60 -26.02 -1.11
CA ALA A 4 10.49 -24.98 -0.65
C ALA A 4 9.67 -24.09 0.28
N GLU A 5 10.01 -24.03 1.57
CA GLU A 5 9.47 -23.02 2.47
C GLU A 5 9.82 -21.66 1.87
N LYS A 6 8.80 -20.97 1.34
CA LYS A 6 8.95 -19.59 0.91
C LYS A 6 9.10 -18.78 2.19
N VAL A 7 10.32 -18.31 2.46
CA VAL A 7 10.57 -17.40 3.59
C VAL A 7 9.65 -16.19 3.40
N PRO A 8 8.75 -15.88 4.34
CA PRO A 8 7.87 -14.73 4.21
C PRO A 8 8.72 -13.47 4.08
N THR A 9 8.44 -12.66 3.04
CA THR A 9 9.16 -11.40 2.87
C THR A 9 8.61 -10.45 3.93
N MET A 10 9.40 -10.17 4.97
CA MET A 10 8.98 -9.28 6.05
C MET A 10 8.74 -7.86 5.54
N LEU A 11 7.74 -7.20 6.12
CA LEU A 11 7.46 -5.80 5.81
C LEU A 11 8.63 -4.89 6.21
N ASN A 12 8.93 -3.92 5.35
CA ASN A 12 9.85 -2.84 5.71
C ASN A 12 9.16 -1.84 6.67
N PRO A 13 9.91 -0.92 7.30
CA PRO A 13 9.34 0.02 8.28
C PRO A 13 8.21 0.90 7.72
N PHE A 14 8.26 1.28 6.44
CA PHE A 14 7.20 2.11 5.83
C PHE A 14 5.92 1.31 5.59
N GLN A 15 6.06 0.07 5.14
CA GLN A 15 4.95 -0.87 5.01
C GLN A 15 4.32 -1.19 6.38
N GLN A 16 5.13 -1.37 7.44
CA GLN A 16 4.63 -1.54 8.81
C GLN A 16 3.80 -0.32 9.26
N ILE A 17 4.28 0.90 9.01
CA ILE A 17 3.51 2.13 9.30
C ILE A 17 2.18 2.13 8.53
N CYS A 18 2.19 1.72 7.25
CA CYS A 18 0.96 1.62 6.46
C CYS A 18 -0.02 0.63 7.08
N THR A 19 0.40 -0.59 7.44
CA THR A 19 -0.47 -1.59 8.07
C THR A 19 -1.09 -1.13 9.38
N ALA A 20 -0.35 -0.36 10.18
CA ALA A 20 -0.81 0.16 11.46
C ALA A 20 -1.81 1.32 11.29
N ALA A 21 -1.72 2.10 10.20
CA ALA A 21 -2.54 3.28 9.98
C ALA A 21 -3.75 3.04 9.06
N TYR A 22 -3.59 2.19 8.04
CA TYR A 22 -4.60 1.98 7.01
C TYR A 22 -5.85 1.29 7.58
N GLY A 23 -7.03 1.76 7.15
CA GLY A 23 -8.30 1.19 7.57
C GLY A 23 -8.48 1.17 9.09
N GLU A 24 -8.04 2.21 9.79
CA GLU A 24 -8.08 2.31 11.26
C GLU A 24 -7.28 1.20 11.98
N GLY A 25 -6.26 0.66 11.31
CA GLY A 25 -5.37 -0.36 11.88
C GLY A 25 -5.92 -1.79 11.76
N HIS A 26 -6.96 -2.03 10.96
CA HIS A 26 -7.48 -3.38 10.71
C HIS A 26 -6.42 -4.34 10.17
N PHE A 27 -5.37 -3.82 9.53
CA PHE A 27 -4.30 -4.58 8.90
C PHE A 27 -3.04 -4.69 9.76
N ALA A 28 -3.04 -4.17 11.00
CA ALA A 28 -1.86 -4.12 11.88
C ALA A 28 -1.32 -5.50 12.30
N HIS A 29 -2.06 -6.57 12.04
CA HIS A 29 -1.66 -7.96 12.30
C HIS A 29 -0.84 -8.58 11.16
N ILE A 30 -0.73 -7.90 10.01
CA ILE A 30 -0.02 -8.41 8.84
C ILE A 30 1.46 -8.15 8.99
N GLU A 31 2.27 -9.21 8.84
CA GLU A 31 3.71 -9.14 9.03
C GLU A 31 4.50 -9.38 7.74
N GLY A 32 3.86 -9.93 6.70
CA GLY A 32 4.49 -10.30 5.44
C GLY A 32 3.90 -9.63 4.19
N VAL A 33 4.73 -9.45 3.17
CA VAL A 33 4.32 -8.89 1.86
C VAL A 33 3.32 -9.81 1.16
N GLU A 34 3.52 -11.12 1.22
CA GLU A 34 2.60 -12.10 0.66
C GLU A 34 1.20 -12.01 1.29
N GLU A 35 1.14 -11.98 2.61
CA GLU A 35 -0.11 -11.85 3.37
C GLU A 35 -0.83 -10.54 3.01
N ALA A 36 -0.09 -9.43 2.89
CA ALA A 36 -0.65 -8.14 2.48
C ALA A 36 -1.34 -8.19 1.11
N HIS A 37 -0.84 -8.99 0.17
CA HIS A 37 -1.48 -9.19 -1.13
C HIS A 37 -2.70 -10.13 -1.07
N GLU A 38 -2.74 -11.05 -0.12
CA GLU A 38 -3.80 -12.06 0.00
C GLU A 38 -5.08 -11.53 0.68
N VAL A 39 -5.03 -10.39 1.37
CA VAL A 39 -6.21 -9.79 2.03
C VAL A 39 -7.28 -9.31 1.05
N GLY A 40 -6.93 -9.14 -0.22
CA GLY A 40 -7.89 -8.83 -1.30
C GLY A 40 -8.34 -7.37 -1.36
N ASP A 41 -7.85 -6.51 -0.46
CA ASP A 41 -8.00 -5.06 -0.59
C ASP A 41 -6.96 -4.51 -1.57
N THR A 42 -7.42 -4.12 -2.76
CA THR A 42 -6.52 -3.67 -3.83
C THR A 42 -5.92 -2.29 -3.57
N LEU A 43 -6.57 -1.44 -2.78
CA LEU A 43 -6.01 -0.12 -2.42
C LEU A 43 -4.91 -0.29 -1.38
N PHE A 44 -5.14 -1.15 -0.38
CA PHE A 44 -4.10 -1.53 0.57
C PHE A 44 -2.90 -2.15 -0.15
N ALA A 45 -3.12 -3.15 -1.02
CA ALA A 45 -2.04 -3.79 -1.77
C ALA A 45 -1.24 -2.80 -2.63
N PHE A 46 -1.91 -1.83 -3.26
CA PHE A 46 -1.26 -0.74 -3.99
C PHE A 46 -0.34 0.10 -3.08
N LEU A 47 -0.81 0.51 -1.91
CA LEU A 47 0.00 1.29 -0.96
C LEU A 47 1.21 0.47 -0.47
N MET A 48 1.03 -0.82 -0.23
CA MET A 48 2.11 -1.72 0.17
C MET A 48 3.18 -1.87 -0.91
N ALA A 49 2.78 -1.86 -2.19
CA ALA A 49 3.71 -1.86 -3.32
C ALA A 49 4.47 -0.53 -3.43
N GLU A 50 3.79 0.62 -3.35
CA GLU A 50 4.44 1.94 -3.39
C GLU A 50 5.51 2.14 -2.31
N LEU A 51 5.30 1.52 -1.15
CA LEU A 51 6.21 1.60 -0.01
C LEU A 51 7.29 0.51 -0.02
N ALA A 52 7.29 -0.39 -0.99
CA ALA A 52 8.25 -1.50 -1.04
C ALA A 52 9.65 -1.02 -1.43
N SER A 53 10.67 -1.55 -0.76
CA SER A 53 12.07 -1.28 -1.12
C SER A 53 12.42 -1.80 -2.52
N SER A 54 11.71 -2.84 -3.01
CA SER A 54 11.85 -3.33 -4.39
C SER A 54 11.43 -2.30 -5.44
N GLU A 55 10.56 -1.35 -5.07
CA GLU A 55 10.15 -0.24 -5.92
C GLU A 55 11.05 0.99 -5.75
N GLY A 56 12.14 0.88 -4.96
CA GLY A 56 13.07 1.98 -4.69
C GLY A 56 12.61 2.94 -3.59
N CYS A 57 11.65 2.53 -2.75
CA CYS A 57 11.20 3.31 -1.60
C CYS A 57 12.08 3.05 -0.36
N ASP A 58 13.26 3.69 -0.34
CA ASP A 58 14.29 3.42 0.67
C ASP A 58 14.47 4.52 1.73
N CYS A 59 13.75 5.64 1.60
CA CYS A 59 13.80 6.73 2.57
C CYS A 59 12.43 7.37 2.82
N ARG A 60 12.35 8.13 3.92
CA ARG A 60 11.12 8.80 4.35
C ARG A 60 10.62 9.80 3.31
N GLU A 61 11.52 10.56 2.71
CA GLU A 61 11.20 11.56 1.69
C GLU A 61 10.53 10.91 0.48
N GLU A 62 11.07 9.79 0.00
CA GLU A 62 10.52 9.06 -1.13
C GLU A 62 9.18 8.40 -0.79
N ALA A 63 9.05 7.81 0.40
CA ALA A 63 7.79 7.25 0.88
C ALA A 63 6.67 8.31 0.90
N LEU A 64 6.95 9.49 1.46
CA LEU A 64 5.99 10.60 1.48
C LEU A 64 5.66 11.09 0.08
N ARG A 65 6.67 11.29 -0.78
CA ARG A 65 6.48 11.75 -2.16
C ARG A 65 5.54 10.82 -2.94
N ARG A 66 5.71 9.50 -2.79
CA ARG A 66 4.85 8.49 -3.43
C ARG A 66 3.43 8.50 -2.90
N LEU A 67 3.24 8.58 -1.59
CA LEU A 67 1.92 8.67 -0.98
C LEU A 67 1.18 9.96 -1.38
N GLU A 68 1.89 11.09 -1.42
CA GLU A 68 1.34 12.38 -1.87
C GLU A 68 0.95 12.35 -3.34
N MET A 69 1.76 11.70 -4.20
CA MET A 69 1.41 11.48 -5.60
C MET A 69 0.15 10.62 -5.73
N ALA A 70 0.09 9.48 -5.04
CA ALA A 70 -1.08 8.62 -5.04
C ALA A 70 -2.34 9.36 -4.58
N ALA A 71 -2.25 10.12 -3.49
CA ALA A 71 -3.35 10.93 -2.99
C ALA A 71 -3.77 12.02 -3.99
N THR A 72 -2.81 12.66 -4.65
CA THR A 72 -3.09 13.67 -5.70
C THR A 72 -3.86 13.05 -6.86
N ASP A 73 -3.47 11.86 -7.32
CA ASP A 73 -4.16 11.19 -8.42
C ASP A 73 -5.57 10.71 -8.00
N ILE A 74 -5.75 10.24 -6.77
CA ILE A 74 -7.08 9.92 -6.21
C ILE A 74 -7.96 11.17 -6.16
N HIS A 75 -7.45 12.30 -5.65
CA HIS A 75 -8.21 13.56 -5.62
C HIS A 75 -8.60 14.05 -7.01
N ARG A 76 -7.70 13.94 -8.02
CA ARG A 76 -8.03 14.28 -9.41
C ARG A 76 -9.20 13.46 -9.95
N VAL A 77 -9.27 12.18 -9.59
CA VAL A 77 -10.40 11.31 -9.97
C VAL A 77 -11.67 11.76 -9.27
N ILE A 78 -11.62 12.04 -7.96
CA ILE A 78 -12.76 12.56 -7.19
C ILE A 78 -13.29 13.86 -7.81
N ASP A 79 -12.40 14.82 -8.09
CA ASP A 79 -12.76 16.10 -8.72
C ASP A 79 -13.42 15.90 -10.09
N ALA A 80 -13.00 14.88 -10.85
CA ALA A 80 -13.62 14.53 -12.12
C ALA A 80 -15.02 13.94 -11.94
N PHE A 81 -15.26 13.14 -10.89
CA PHE A 81 -16.59 12.65 -10.55
C PHE A 81 -17.54 13.77 -10.10
N ASP A 82 -17.08 14.73 -9.30
CA ASP A 82 -17.91 15.84 -8.83
C ASP A 82 -18.33 16.79 -9.97
N GLN A 83 -17.56 16.82 -11.06
CA GLN A 83 -17.91 17.56 -12.28
C GLN A 83 -18.94 16.83 -13.17
N ILE A 84 -19.26 15.57 -12.88
CA ILE A 84 -20.35 14.86 -13.53
C ILE A 84 -21.66 15.40 -12.95
N ILE A 85 -22.15 16.49 -13.55
CA ILE A 85 -23.53 16.93 -13.37
C ILE A 85 -24.42 15.74 -13.73
N VAL A 86 -25.14 15.22 -12.75
CA VAL A 86 -26.21 14.25 -12.95
C VAL A 86 -27.21 14.89 -13.91
N ILE A 87 -27.22 14.42 -15.16
CA ILE A 87 -28.24 14.76 -16.17
C ILE A 87 -29.49 13.91 -15.90
#